data_AF-A0A968AS88-F1
#
_entry.id   AF-A0A968AS88-F1
#
_cell.length_a   1.000
_cell.length_b   1.000
_cell.length_c   1.000
_cell.angle_alpha   90.00
_cell.angle_beta   90.00
_cell.angle_gamma   90.00
#
_symmetry.space_group_name_H-M   'P 1'
#
loop_
_entity.id
_entity.type
_entity.pdbx_description
1 polymer ?
#
loop_
_entity_poly.entity_id
_entity_poly.type
_entity_poly.pdbx_seq_one_letter_code
_entity_poly.pdbx_strand_id
1 'polypeptide(L)' 'MAQQEILTLATQKSGRLNTHTQKLLQEAGIYFENGGVTKLKSPATNFPLQILYLRDDDIPSTIDDGIADAG' A
#
# COMPACT_ATOMS: atom_id res chain seq x y z
N MET A 1 2.97 -22.42 14.40
CA MET A 1 3.62 -21.56 13.40
C MET A 1 2.91 -20.22 13.47
N ALA A 2 3.57 -19.16 13.92
CA ALA A 2 2.93 -17.85 13.98
C ALA A 2 2.68 -17.37 12.55
N GLN A 3 1.42 -17.14 12.19
CA GLN A 3 1.09 -16.47 10.94
C GLN A 3 1.52 -15.02 11.13
N GLN A 4 2.53 -14.56 10.40
CA GLN A 4 2.84 -13.13 10.41
C GLN A 4 1.71 -12.42 9.66
N GLU A 5 0.91 -11.63 10.38
CA GLU A 5 -0.08 -10.76 9.76
C GLU A 5 0.64 -9.73 8.89
N ILE A 6 0.32 -9.74 7.61
CA ILE A 6 0.85 -8.79 6.64
C ILE A 6 -0.09 -7.59 6.65
N LEU A 7 0.42 -6.44 7.06
CA LEU A 7 -0.34 -5.18 7.06
C LEU A 7 -0.63 -4.75 5.62
N THR A 8 -1.86 -4.39 5.31
CA THR A 8 -2.30 -3.89 4.01
C THR A 8 -2.52 -2.39 4.08
N LEU A 9 -1.71 -1.61 3.37
CA LEU A 9 -1.84 -0.16 3.25
C LEU A 9 -2.46 0.20 1.90
N ALA A 10 -3.65 0.77 1.92
CA ALA A 10 -4.28 1.37 0.76
C ALA A 10 -3.55 2.66 0.36
N THR A 11 -3.33 2.88 -0.93
CA THR A 11 -2.79 4.17 -1.39
C THR A 11 -3.26 4.47 -2.80
N GLN A 12 -3.20 5.75 -3.18
CA GLN A 12 -3.59 6.20 -4.51
C GLN A 12 -2.70 5.55 -5.57
N LYS A 13 -3.29 4.85 -6.53
CA LYS A 13 -2.59 4.21 -7.65
C LYS A 13 -1.80 5.18 -8.52
N SER A 14 -2.40 6.34 -8.78
CA SER A 14 -1.87 7.37 -9.66
C SER A 14 -2.50 8.70 -9.29
N GLY A 15 -1.71 9.78 -9.25
CA GLY A 15 -2.20 11.10 -8.92
C GLY A 15 -1.22 11.87 -8.04
N ARG A 16 -1.72 12.91 -7.38
CA ARG A 16 -0.91 13.86 -6.61
C ARG A 16 -0.25 13.23 -5.39
N LEU A 17 -0.89 12.23 -4.79
CA LEU A 17 -0.43 11.62 -3.55
C LEU A 17 0.56 10.49 -3.79
N ASN A 18 0.46 9.78 -4.91
CA ASN A 18 1.24 8.58 -5.19
C ASN A 18 2.75 8.79 -5.03
N THR A 19 3.34 9.78 -5.70
CA THR A 19 4.79 10.03 -5.64
C THR A 19 5.27 10.41 -4.24
N HIS A 20 4.47 11.19 -3.52
CA HIS A 20 4.82 11.61 -2.16
C HIS A 20 4.74 10.45 -1.18
N THR A 21 3.67 9.64 -1.25
CA THR A 21 3.52 8.45 -0.42
C THR A 21 4.62 7.43 -0.69
N GLN A 22 4.99 7.20 -1.96
CA GLN A 22 6.11 6.31 -2.28
C GLN A 22 7.41 6.78 -1.65
N LYS A 23 7.70 8.09 -1.76
CA LYS A 23 8.90 8.67 -1.16
C LYS A 23 8.89 8.54 0.36
N LEU A 24 7.76 8.84 1.00
CA LEU A 24 7.58 8.72 2.44
C LEU A 24 7.87 7.30 2.93
N LEU A 25 7.34 6.29 2.24
CA LEU A 25 7.56 4.89 2.60
C LEU A 25 9.04 4.49 2.41
N GLN A 26 9.70 4.96 1.35
CA GLN A 26 11.15 4.75 1.18
C GLN A 26 11.97 5.45 2.26
N GLU A 27 11.60 6.67 2.67
CA GLU A 27 12.24 7.42 3.77
C GLU A 27 12.01 6.73 5.12
N ALA A 28 10.86 6.06 5.30
CA ALA A 28 10.59 5.17 6.44
C ALA A 28 11.33 3.83 6.37
N GLY A 29 12.13 3.59 5.31
CA GLY A 29 12.89 2.36 5.12
C GLY A 29 12.05 1.18 4.65
N ILE A 30 10.85 1.41 4.11
CA ILE A 30 9.99 0.37 3.54
C ILE A 30 10.20 0.36 2.02
N TYR A 31 10.75 -0.74 1.52
CA TYR A 31 11.05 -0.93 0.11
C TYR A 31 10.03 -1.88 -0.49
N PHE A 32 9.48 -1.51 -1.64
CA PHE A 32 8.59 -2.34 -2.43
C PHE A 32 9.01 -2.20 -3.88
N GLU A 33 8.77 -3.25 -4.66
CA GLU A 33 8.91 -3.12 -6.10
C GLU A 33 7.89 -2.09 -6.57
N ASN A 34 8.35 -1.14 -7.38
CA ASN A 34 7.46 -0.16 -7.98
C ASN A 34 6.42 -0.93 -8.81
N GLY A 35 5.20 -0.98 -8.28
CA GLY A 35 4.08 -1.62 -8.93
C GLY A 35 3.83 -0.86 -10.23
N GLY A 36 4.35 -1.35 -11.35
CA GLY A 36 4.09 -0.74 -12.66
C GLY A 36 2.59 -0.48 -12.86
N VAL A 37 2.23 0.35 -13.84
CA VAL A 37 0.87 0.91 -14.06
C VAL A 37 -0.29 -0.12 -13.97
N THR A 38 -0.01 -1.42 -14.14
CA THR A 38 -0.96 -2.52 -14.09
C THR A 38 -1.08 -3.23 -12.72
N LYS A 39 -0.10 -3.11 -11.81
CA LYS A 39 -0.12 -3.82 -10.52
C LYS A 39 -1.05 -3.11 -9.53
N LEU A 40 -1.99 -3.88 -8.95
CA LEU A 40 -2.91 -3.41 -7.91
C LEU A 40 -2.41 -3.71 -6.49
N LYS A 41 -1.45 -4.63 -6.36
CA LYS A 41 -0.84 -5.00 -5.08
C LYS A 41 0.68 -5.04 -5.24
N SER A 42 1.41 -4.58 -4.24
CA SER A 42 2.87 -4.72 -4.18
C SER A 42 3.32 -5.04 -2.76
N PRO A 43 3.85 -6.26 -2.52
CA PRO A 43 4.45 -6.58 -1.24
C PRO A 43 5.75 -5.79 -1.05
N ALA A 44 6.00 -5.36 0.18
CA ALA A 44 7.30 -4.85 0.57
C ALA A 44 8.31 -5.99 0.63
N THR A 45 9.56 -5.70 0.27
CA THR A 45 10.64 -6.68 0.19
C THR A 45 11.34 -6.89 1.54
N ASN A 46 11.16 -5.97 2.48
CA ASN A 46 11.90 -5.93 3.73
C ASN A 46 11.04 -5.72 5.00
N PHE A 47 9.72 -5.64 4.86
CA PHE A 47 8.78 -5.42 5.96
C PHE A 47 7.47 -6.19 5.67
N PRO A 48 6.76 -6.72 6.68
CA PRO A 48 5.49 -7.45 6.48
C PRO A 48 4.34 -6.48 6.16
N LEU A 49 4.46 -5.77 5.03
CA LEU A 49 3.48 -4.82 4.49
C LEU A 49 3.19 -5.15 3.03
N GLN A 50 1.95 -4.99 2.63
CA GLN A 50 1.48 -5.00 1.27
C GLN A 50 0.82 -3.66 0.95
N ILE A 51 1.26 -3.04 -0.14
CA ILE A 51 0.61 -1.87 -0.71
C ILE A 51 -0.57 -2.33 -1.58
N LEU A 52 -1.74 -1.71 -1.39
CA LEU A 52 -2.93 -1.87 -2.20
C LEU A 52 -3.20 -0.57 -2.95
N TYR A 53 -3.10 -0.58 -4.28
CA TYR A 53 -3.29 0.60 -5.10
C TYR A 53 -4.75 0.76 -5.53
N LEU A 54 -5.38 1.85 -5.09
CA LEU A 54 -6.79 2.16 -5.31
C LEU A 54 -6.99 3.56 -5.91
N ARG A 55 -8.23 3.90 -6.25
CA ARG A 55 -8.61 5.32 -6.41
C ARG A 55 -8.76 5.94 -5.03
N ASP A 56 -8.56 7.24 -4.94
CA ASP A 56 -8.74 8.01 -3.72
C ASP A 56 -10.13 7.85 -3.11
N ASP A 57 -11.18 7.89 -3.93
CA ASP A 57 -12.56 7.72 -3.45
C ASP A 57 -12.85 6.32 -2.87
N ASP A 58 -12.08 5.29 -3.26
CA ASP A 58 -12.28 3.91 -2.82
C ASP A 58 -11.53 3.56 -1.51
N ILE A 59 -10.57 4.39 -1.07
CA ILE A 59 -9.73 4.12 0.12
C ILE A 59 -10.56 4.08 1.42
N PRO A 60 -11.47 5.03 1.71
CA PRO A 60 -12.22 5.01 2.97
C PRO A 60 -13.08 3.75 3.11
N SER A 61 -13.78 3.35 2.04
CA SER A 61 -14.65 2.17 2.06
C SER A 61 -13.85 0.87 2.21
N THR A 62 -12.67 0.77 1.59
CA THR A 62 -11.83 -0.44 1.74
C THR A 62 -11.25 -0.60 3.15
N ILE A 63 -11.05 0.49 3.89
CA ILE A 63 -10.65 0.44 5.30
C ILE A 63 -11.86 0.03 6.17
N ASP A 64 -13.04 0.60 5.92
CA ASP A 64 -14.28 0.27 6.64
C ASP A 64 -14.68 -1.21 6.46
N ASP A 65 -14.52 -1.73 5.25
CA ASP A 65 -14.77 -3.14 4.91
C ASP A 65 -13.70 -4.11 5.46
N GLY A 66 -12.62 -3.60 6.06
CA GLY A 66 -11.51 -4.41 6.59
C GLY A 66 -10.63 -5.06 5.52
N ILE A 67 -10.67 -4.54 4.29
CA ILE A 67 -9.83 -5.00 3.16
C ILE A 67 -8.40 -4.44 3.29
N ALA A 68 -8.28 -3.21 3.78
CA ALA A 68 -7.02 -2.57 4.12
C ALA A 68 -7.00 -2.18 5.60
N ASP A 69 -5.82 -2.22 6.22
CA ASP A 69 -5.63 -1.88 7.63
C ASP A 69 -5.45 -0.35 7.82
N ALA A 70 -4.95 0.34 6.79
CA ALA A 70 -4.70 1.79 6.79
C ALA A 70 -4.73 2.36 5.35
N GLY A 71 -4.76 3.70 5.22
CA GLY A 71 -4.69 4.42 3.93
C GLY A 71 -4.04 5.79 3.99
#